data_AF-A0A0B5Q8I3-F1
#
_entry.id   AF-A0A0B5Q8I3-F1
#
_cell.length_a   1.000
_cell.length_b   1.000
_cell.length_c   1.000
_cell.angle_alpha   90.00
_cell.angle_beta   90.00
_cell.angle_gamma   90.00
#
_symmetry.space_group_name_H-M   'P 1'
#
loop_
_entity.id
_entity.type
_entity.pdbx_description
1 polymer ?
#
loop_
_entity_poly.entity_id
_entity_poly.type
_entity_poly.pdbx_seq_one_letter_code
_entity_poly.pdbx_strand_id
1 'polypeptide(L)'
;MLREIEELKIKDKITIEDKQMLRKALDGIKGWKFNPVAVITNGIEDYYFICRVKTVIKDLQMKMAKVYIKIQEGSNPRLLAIEEI
;
A
#
# COMPACT_ATOMS: atom_id res chain seq x y z
N MET A 1 9.90 26.15 -5.44
CA MET A 1 10.78 25.04 -5.04
C MET A 1 10.41 23.84 -5.88
N LEU A 2 11.30 23.40 -6.77
CA LEU A 2 11.14 22.12 -7.44
C LEU A 2 11.39 21.05 -6.38
N ARG A 3 10.35 20.29 -6.00
CA ARG A 3 10.54 19.12 -5.13
C ARG A 3 11.48 18.18 -5.90
N GLU A 4 12.66 17.90 -5.35
CA GLU A 4 13.48 16.82 -5.88
C GLU A 4 12.59 15.57 -5.94
N ILE A 5 12.42 15.03 -7.15
CA ILE A 5 11.68 13.79 -7.32
C ILE A 5 12.62 12.72 -6.82
N GLU A 6 12.54 12.42 -5.52
CA GLU A 6 13.26 11.28 -4.98
C GLU A 6 12.82 10.02 -5.72
N GLU A 7 13.80 9.27 -6.23
CA GLU A 7 13.56 8.03 -6.95
C GLU A 7 12.82 7.04 -6.06
N LEU A 8 11.81 6.38 -6.63
CA LEU A 8 11.09 5.32 -5.97
C LEU A 8 12.04 4.14 -5.69
N LYS A 9 12.11 3.73 -4.42
CA LYS A 9 12.97 2.63 -3.97
C LYS A 9 12.16 1.57 -3.26
N ILE A 10 12.55 0.32 -3.46
CA ILE A 10 12.01 -0.79 -2.66
C ILE A 10 12.63 -0.69 -1.27
N LYS A 11 11.81 -0.66 -0.22
CA LYS A 11 12.31 -0.71 1.16
C LYS A 11 12.87 -2.10 1.46
N ASP A 12 14.00 -2.15 2.17
CA ASP A 12 14.62 -3.41 2.62
C ASP A 12 13.71 -4.20 3.57
N LYS A 13 12.90 -3.50 4.35
CA LYS A 13 11.97 -4.08 5.33
C LYS A 13 10.65 -3.32 5.39
N ILE A 14 9.58 -4.06 5.60
CA ILE A 14 8.24 -3.53 5.89
C ILE A 14 8.13 -3.29 7.38
N THR A 15 7.93 -2.04 7.77
CA THR A 15 7.85 -1.65 9.18
C THR A 15 6.42 -1.75 9.73
N ILE A 16 6.26 -1.50 11.03
CA ILE A 16 4.93 -1.47 11.67
C ILE A 16 4.14 -0.26 11.17
N GLU A 17 4.83 0.88 10.97
CA GLU A 17 4.26 2.12 10.44
C GLU A 17 3.70 1.90 9.02
N ASP A 18 4.43 1.18 8.16
CA ASP A 18 3.96 0.83 6.81
C ASP A 18 2.65 0.01 6.87
N LYS A 19 2.58 -0.97 7.77
CA LYS A 19 1.38 -1.80 7.96
C LYS A 19 0.20 -0.98 8.51
N GLN A 20 0.46 -0.05 9.43
CA GLN A 20 -0.56 0.85 9.96
C GLN A 20 -1.08 1.80 8.88
N MET A 21 -0.18 2.34 8.06
CA MET A 21 -0.51 3.18 6.92
C MET A 21 -1.41 2.47 5.92
N LEU A 22 -1.01 1.25 5.51
CA LEU A 22 -1.82 0.41 4.63
C LEU A 22 -3.21 0.13 5.23
N ARG A 23 -3.26 -0.20 6.53
CA ARG A 23 -4.53 -0.44 7.23
C ARG A 23 -5.43 0.79 7.22
N LYS A 24 -4.88 1.98 7.47
CA LYS A 24 -5.65 3.24 7.46
C LYS A 24 -6.17 3.57 6.07
N ALA A 25 -5.34 3.42 5.04
CA ALA A 25 -5.73 3.70 3.66
C ALA A 25 -6.82 2.75 3.14
N LEU A 26 -6.82 1.49 3.59
CA LEU A 26 -7.80 0.47 3.23
C LEU A 26 -9.03 0.45 4.16
N ASP A 27 -9.13 1.39 5.10
CA ASP A 27 -10.29 1.44 5.99
C ASP A 27 -11.58 1.62 5.18
N GLY A 28 -12.60 0.82 5.52
CA GLY A 28 -13.84 0.71 4.73
C GLY A 28 -13.85 -0.38 3.65
N ILE A 29 -12.72 -0.95 3.24
CA ILE A 29 -12.69 -2.10 2.33
C ILE A 29 -12.91 -3.39 3.11
N LYS A 30 -14.10 -3.97 2.96
CA LYS A 30 -14.50 -5.21 3.64
C LYS A 30 -14.38 -6.42 2.70
N GLY A 31 -14.17 -7.60 3.28
CA GLY A 31 -14.15 -8.88 2.56
C GLY A 31 -12.81 -9.26 1.94
N TRP A 32 -11.81 -8.37 1.94
CA TRP A 32 -10.46 -8.62 1.44
C TRP A 32 -9.42 -8.43 2.54
N LYS A 33 -8.41 -9.30 2.59
CA LYS A 33 -7.27 -9.20 3.49
C LYS A 33 -5.99 -8.98 2.70
N PHE A 34 -5.40 -7.81 2.85
CA PHE A 34 -4.14 -7.42 2.22
C PHE A 34 -2.96 -7.72 3.14
N ASN A 35 -2.04 -8.59 2.69
CA ASN A 35 -0.80 -8.87 3.41
C ASN A 35 0.38 -8.33 2.60
N PRO A 36 1.02 -7.22 3.02
CA PRO A 36 2.09 -6.60 2.25
C PRO A 36 3.35 -7.48 2.22
N VAL A 37 3.98 -7.55 1.05
CA VAL A 37 5.18 -8.35 0.73
C VAL A 37 6.34 -7.45 0.30
N ALA A 38 6.06 -6.31 -0.33
CA ALA A 38 7.03 -5.26 -0.60
C ALA A 38 6.39 -3.87 -0.50
N VAL A 39 7.21 -2.87 -0.21
CA VAL A 39 6.83 -1.45 -0.23
C VAL A 39 7.82 -0.72 -1.12
N ILE A 40 7.31 0.00 -2.11
CA ILE A 40 8.08 0.93 -2.93
C ILE A 40 7.67 2.34 -2.53
N THR A 41 8.63 3.20 -2.22
CA THR A 41 8.34 4.58 -1.83
C THR A 41 9.48 5.52 -2.16
N ASN A 42 9.17 6.80 -2.31
CA ASN A 42 10.14 7.89 -2.34
C ASN A 42 10.37 8.50 -0.94
N GLY A 43 9.86 7.88 0.13
CA GLY A 43 10.04 8.34 1.51
C GLY A 43 9.21 9.57 1.89
N ILE A 44 8.60 10.25 0.92
CA ILE A 44 7.91 11.53 1.12
C ILE A 44 6.38 11.32 1.03
N GLU A 45 5.86 11.00 -0.15
CA GLU A 45 4.41 11.04 -0.40
C GLU A 45 3.86 9.75 -0.99
N ASP A 46 4.63 9.12 -1.88
CA ASP A 46 4.09 8.07 -2.74
C ASP A 46 4.51 6.69 -2.22
N TYR A 47 3.53 5.82 -2.03
CA TYR A 47 3.71 4.48 -1.50
C TYR A 47 2.99 3.46 -2.38
N TYR A 48 3.72 2.44 -2.84
CA TYR A 48 3.15 1.30 -3.54
C TYR A 48 3.38 0.03 -2.73
N PHE A 49 2.30 -0.61 -2.33
CA PHE A 49 2.36 -1.87 -1.60
C PHE A 49 2.07 -3.01 -2.54
N ILE A 50 2.98 -3.97 -2.62
CA ILE A 50 2.70 -5.27 -3.24
C ILE A 50 2.12 -6.17 -2.16
N CYS A 51 0.87 -6.60 -2.33
CA CYS A 51 0.12 -7.35 -1.32
C CYS A 51 -0.31 -8.72 -1.85
N ARG A 52 -0.18 -9.74 -1.01
CA ARG A 52 -0.95 -10.99 -1.15
C ARG A 52 -2.36 -10.75 -0.62
N VAL A 53 -3.35 -10.86 -1.49
CA VAL A 53 -4.77 -10.64 -1.17
C VAL A 53 -5.46 -11.98 -0.94
N LYS A 54 -6.20 -12.08 0.17
CA LYS A 54 -7.08 -13.21 0.48
C LYS A 54 -8.52 -12.74 0.63
N THR A 55 -9.44 -13.29 -0.14
CA THR A 55 -10.88 -13.03 -0.02
C THR A 55 -11.49 -13.85 1.13
N VAL A 56 -12.49 -13.28 1.83
CA VAL A 56 -13.11 -13.88 3.02
C VAL A 56 -14.28 -14.81 2.65
N ILE A 57 -14.92 -14.61 1.50
CA ILE A 57 -16.10 -15.38 1.06
C ILE A 57 -15.65 -16.37 -0.04
N LYS A 58 -15.55 -17.65 0.35
CA LYS A 58 -15.35 -18.90 -0.45
C LYS A 58 -14.47 -18.90 -1.71
N ASP A 59 -13.60 -19.90 -1.78
CA ASP A 59 -12.75 -20.33 -2.92
C ASP A 59 -11.67 -19.36 -3.43
N LEU A 60 -10.59 -19.32 -2.64
CA LEU A 60 -9.25 -19.78 -3.06
C LEU A 60 -8.65 -19.23 -4.37
N GLN A 61 -8.55 -17.91 -4.52
CA GLN A 61 -7.44 -17.35 -5.30
C GLN A 61 -6.64 -16.37 -4.45
N MET A 62 -5.42 -16.79 -4.08
CA MET A 62 -4.38 -15.84 -3.67
C MET A 62 -4.01 -15.04 -4.91
N LYS A 63 -4.35 -13.75 -4.88
CA LYS A 63 -3.99 -12.81 -5.94
C LYS A 63 -2.95 -11.85 -5.41
N MET A 64 -2.08 -11.41 -6.29
CA MET A 64 -1.18 -10.31 -5.99
C MET A 64 -1.89 -9.02 -6.38
N ALA A 65 -1.72 -7.99 -5.55
CA ALA A 65 -2.24 -6.68 -5.87
C ALA A 65 -1.20 -5.62 -5.58
N LYS A 66 -1.13 -4.62 -6.45
CA LYS A 66 -0.43 -3.37 -6.20
C LYS A 66 -1.43 -2.35 -5.66
N VAL A 67 -1.18 -1.89 -4.44
CA VAL A 67 -2.02 -0.90 -3.74
C VAL A 67 -1.27 0.43 -3.74
N TYR A 68 -1.89 1.45 -4.32
CA TYR A 68 -1.32 2.79 -4.46
C TYR A 68 -1.85 3.68 -3.34
N ILE A 69 -0.96 4.20 -2.52
CA ILE A 69 -1.27 5.07 -1.39
C ILE A 69 -0.47 6.35 -1.54
N LYS A 70 -1.13 7.48 -1.28
CA LYS A 70 -0.49 8.78 -1.20
C LYS A 70 -0.69 9.39 0.18
N ILE A 71 0.39 9.92 0.74
CA ILE A 71 0.39 10.69 1.97
C ILE A 71 0.68 12.14 1.61
N GLN A 72 -0.21 13.04 2.03
CA GLN A 72 0.09 14.46 2.09
C GLN A 72 0.50 14.79 3.52
N GLU A 73 1.48 15.66 3.68
CA GLU A 73 2.00 16.08 4.99
C GLU A 73 0.85 16.52 5.91
N GLY A 74 0.79 15.95 7.12
CA GLY A 74 -0.28 16.21 8.10
C GLY A 74 -1.64 15.56 7.81
N SER A 75 -1.77 14.79 6.74
CA SER A 75 -3.03 14.15 6.33
C SER A 75 -3.02 12.63 6.50
N ASN A 76 -4.21 12.01 6.55
CA ASN A 76 -4.33 10.56 6.58
C ASN A 76 -3.88 9.93 5.25
N PRO A 77 -3.29 8.72 5.29
CA PRO A 77 -2.97 7.97 4.08
C PRO A 77 -4.22 7.75 3.22
N ARG A 78 -4.15 8.11 1.95
CA ARG A 78 -5.28 7.98 1.02
C ARG A 78 -5.00 6.89 -0.01
N LEU A 79 -5.94 5.96 -0.13
CA LEU A 79 -5.96 4.99 -1.22
C LEU A 79 -6.25 5.70 -2.56
N LEU A 80 -5.41 5.45 -3.55
CA LEU A 80 -5.59 5.94 -4.92
C LEU A 80 -6.16 4.86 -5.83
N ALA A 81 -5.57 3.66 -5.79
CA ALA A 81 -5.94 2.55 -6.66
C ALA A 81 -5.52 1.20 -6.07
N ILE A 82 -6.17 0.14 -6.54
CA ILE A 82 -5.80 -1.26 -6.32
C ILE A 82 -5.79 -1.92 -7.70
N GLU A 83 -4.64 -2.46 -8.09
CA GLU A 83 -4.45 -3.17 -9.37
C GLU A 83 -4.09 -4.63 -9.09
N GLU A 84 -4.75 -5.56 -9.75
CA GLU A 84 -4.38 -6.98 -9.75
C GLU A 84 -3.13 -7.17 -10.63
N ILE A 85 -2.18 -7.99 -10.17
CA ILE A 85 -0.94 -8.33 -10.90
C ILE A 85 -0.65 -9.82 -10.89
#